data_AF-A0A9E3U6F7-F1
#
_entry.id   AF-A0A9E3U6F7-F1
#
_cell.length_a   1.000
_cell.length_b   1.000
_cell.length_c   1.000
_cell.angle_alpha   90.00
_cell.angle_beta   90.00
_cell.angle_gamma   90.00
#
_symmetry.space_group_name_H-M   'P 1'
#
loop_
_entity.id
_entity.type
_entity.pdbx_description
1 polymer ?
#
loop_
_entity_poly.entity_id
_entity_poly.type
_entity_poly.pdbx_seq_one_letter_code
_entity_poly.pdbx_strand_id
1 'polypeptide(L)'
;MRSLAFLPLAALGLFAVHCGGSPYVGVGPDAAPPDPPADGGDAGPENPDAEGATTASKVDVLLVVDDSASMSDKAEILAGSIGRLARKVAPTGDVHLGVISTSLGGMGGDVCGANDAHDGRAHLRNTEAGGAVVPAAKDGFLRFGGALGTDDVDAFVRDAEAIVRGIGQSGCGLEAQLESAYRFLVQPDPWQSITRDEKNRGAYAGVDEVLLKQRAAFLRPDSLVVVVLLSDEDDSSADPRAVGGQGWAFMTKQFPGSNVFRADGKTTTAPRATSACATNPGSADCDSCALAASKDDPECKKNGGFYGPNEESLNVRFFDMKRRFGVDPQFPLARYTGGFTKVGVPNRDGEHLIVDGVMTPYLGATDCTNPLFASSLPTSANQDLCSLPRGPRGKELVLFAVIGGVPESLVAGTIDWTKILGASPETYDRTGVDPHMIPSVTPRDGVPPPAPRGDNGDPVYPVGRDWDTASEDLQYACTFALPAPRTCTLADPSCDCAGPQAPPLCGAAEGVQLRGKAYPSIRQLRVAKALGDRGLVSSICPRDVTSGYAGTMAALGDRIAPRLVMRK
;
A
#
# COMPACT_ATOMS: atom_id res chain seq x y z
N MET A 1 -29.41 81.01 -0.88
CA MET A 1 -29.43 79.94 0.14
C MET A 1 -29.32 78.59 -0.55
N ARG A 2 -28.09 78.11 -0.79
CA ARG A 2 -27.79 76.74 -1.21
C ARG A 2 -26.44 76.39 -0.58
N SER A 3 -26.42 75.41 0.29
CA SER A 3 -25.21 74.95 0.99
C SER A 3 -24.22 74.33 0.01
N LEU A 4 -22.97 74.77 0.08
CA LEU A 4 -21.80 74.06 -0.42
C LEU A 4 -21.36 73.01 0.62
N ALA A 5 -21.02 71.80 0.16
CA ALA A 5 -20.19 70.87 0.93
C ALA A 5 -19.07 70.37 0.01
N PHE A 6 -17.84 70.77 0.35
CA PHE A 6 -16.58 70.42 -0.29
C PHE A 6 -16.07 69.06 0.24
N LEU A 7 -15.59 68.19 -0.65
CA LEU A 7 -14.69 67.10 -0.33
C LEU A 7 -13.28 67.65 0.03
N PRO A 8 -12.55 67.02 0.96
CA PRO A 8 -11.10 67.14 0.99
C PRO A 8 -10.38 65.82 0.60
N LEU A 9 -9.25 66.03 -0.09
CA LEU A 9 -8.16 65.12 -0.39
C LEU A 9 -7.71 64.27 0.81
N ALA A 10 -7.29 63.03 0.54
CA ALA A 10 -6.37 62.29 1.38
C ALA A 10 -5.18 61.76 0.54
N ALA A 11 -4.00 61.88 1.13
CA ALA A 11 -2.70 61.90 0.50
C ALA A 11 -2.12 60.51 0.16
N LEU A 12 -1.32 60.47 -0.91
CA LEU A 12 -0.42 59.38 -1.28
C LEU A 12 0.66 59.18 -0.21
N GLY A 13 0.72 57.99 0.39
CA GLY A 13 1.85 57.49 1.15
C GLY A 13 2.46 56.27 0.46
N LEU A 14 3.65 56.41 -0.11
CA LEU A 14 4.50 55.31 -0.55
C LEU A 14 4.89 54.45 0.67
N PHE A 15 4.55 53.16 0.65
CA PHE A 15 5.16 52.15 1.53
C PHE A 15 5.83 51.08 0.67
N ALA A 16 7.14 50.96 0.85
CA ALA A 16 7.96 49.89 0.31
C ALA A 16 7.59 48.57 1.02
N VAL A 17 7.11 47.59 0.25
CA VAL A 17 6.84 46.23 0.73
C VAL A 17 8.19 45.51 0.90
N HIS A 18 8.57 45.28 2.15
CA HIS A 18 9.71 44.45 2.52
C HIS A 18 9.39 42.96 2.30
N CYS A 19 10.37 42.23 1.76
CA CYS A 19 10.37 40.79 1.61
C CYS A 19 10.22 40.08 2.97
N GLY A 20 9.17 39.28 3.13
CA GLY A 20 9.02 38.34 4.25
C GLY A 20 9.75 37.03 3.95
N GLY A 21 10.92 36.85 4.56
CA GLY A 21 11.62 35.57 4.61
C GLY A 21 10.91 34.60 5.55
N SER A 22 10.74 33.36 5.09
CA SER A 22 10.15 32.24 5.83
C SER A 22 11.18 31.64 6.81
N PRO A 23 10.82 31.32 8.07
CA PRO A 23 11.73 30.65 8.98
C PRO A 23 11.68 29.14 8.72
N TYR A 24 12.42 28.69 7.71
CA TYR A 24 12.88 27.30 7.64
C TYR A 24 14.18 27.22 8.42
N VAL A 25 14.13 26.67 9.64
CA VAL A 25 15.34 26.29 10.36
C VAL A 25 15.74 24.91 9.86
N GLY A 26 16.86 24.85 9.15
CA GLY A 26 17.42 23.61 8.62
C GLY A 26 17.86 22.68 9.75
N VAL A 27 17.35 21.46 9.73
CA VAL A 27 17.97 20.32 10.42
C VAL A 27 18.89 19.68 9.40
N GLY A 28 20.19 19.61 9.70
CA GLY A 28 21.22 19.10 8.79
C GLY A 28 21.05 17.61 8.44
N PRO A 29 21.67 17.15 7.34
CA PRO A 29 21.48 15.82 6.78
C PRO A 29 22.43 14.82 7.46
N ASP A 30 22.21 14.51 8.73
CA ASP A 30 22.98 13.45 9.42
C ASP A 30 22.03 12.51 10.14
N ALA A 31 21.34 11.69 9.37
CA ALA A 31 20.86 10.40 9.82
C ALA A 31 20.90 9.45 8.62
N ALA A 32 22.04 8.80 8.43
CA ALA A 32 22.05 7.52 7.77
C ALA A 32 20.97 6.63 8.44
N PRO A 33 20.21 5.83 7.69
CA PRO A 33 19.34 4.85 8.31
C PRO A 33 20.21 4.02 9.29
N PRO A 34 19.79 3.81 10.55
CA PRO A 34 20.52 2.92 11.42
C PRO A 34 20.67 1.58 10.70
N ASP A 35 21.88 1.02 10.71
CA ASP A 35 22.16 -0.29 10.17
C ASP A 35 21.07 -1.28 10.62
N PRO A 36 20.65 -2.24 9.78
CA PRO A 36 19.89 -3.37 10.29
C PRO A 36 20.69 -3.96 11.45
N PRO A 37 20.10 -4.19 12.64
CA PRO A 37 20.86 -4.74 13.74
C PRO A 37 21.51 -6.03 13.26
N ALA A 38 22.84 -6.05 13.29
CA ALA A 38 23.59 -7.26 13.07
C ALA A 38 23.11 -8.30 14.09
N ASP A 39 22.74 -9.49 13.62
CA ASP A 39 22.58 -10.67 14.47
C ASP A 39 23.95 -11.05 15.04
N GLY A 40 24.39 -10.27 16.03
CA GLY A 40 25.52 -10.57 16.90
C GLY A 40 24.98 -11.27 18.13
N GLY A 41 25.18 -12.59 18.17
CA GLY A 41 24.90 -13.39 19.35
C GLY A 41 25.67 -12.88 20.56
N ASP A 42 24.95 -12.26 21.48
CA ASP A 42 25.38 -12.13 22.87
C ASP A 42 24.17 -12.42 23.76
N ALA A 43 24.38 -13.22 24.80
CA ALA A 43 23.34 -13.66 25.72
C ALA A 43 22.94 -12.48 26.64
N GLY A 44 22.16 -11.55 26.08
CA GLY A 44 21.50 -10.43 26.76
C GLY A 44 20.06 -10.77 27.18
N PRO A 45 19.33 -9.80 27.79
CA PRO A 45 18.08 -10.04 28.53
C PRO A 45 17.03 -10.75 27.67
N GLU A 46 16.17 -11.55 28.31
CA GLU A 46 15.06 -12.29 27.66
C GLU A 46 14.43 -11.44 26.56
N ASN A 47 14.53 -11.88 25.29
CA ASN A 47 13.92 -11.19 24.16
C ASN A 47 12.41 -11.45 24.22
N PRO A 48 11.56 -10.50 24.65
CA PRO A 48 10.12 -10.76 24.80
C PRO A 48 9.43 -11.02 23.45
N ASP A 49 10.08 -10.69 22.33
CA ASP A 49 9.61 -11.01 20.97
C ASP A 49 9.93 -12.47 20.55
N ALA A 50 10.85 -13.14 21.25
CA ALA A 50 11.14 -14.56 21.07
C ALA A 50 10.17 -15.45 21.86
N GLU A 51 9.46 -14.89 22.83
CA GLU A 51 8.56 -15.61 23.72
C GLU A 51 7.12 -15.64 23.17
N GLY A 52 6.53 -16.84 23.15
CA GLY A 52 5.14 -17.04 22.78
C GLY A 52 4.89 -18.41 22.17
N ALA A 53 3.61 -18.74 22.01
CA ALA A 53 3.17 -19.96 21.35
C ALA A 53 3.64 -19.97 19.88
N THR A 54 4.17 -21.11 19.46
CA THR A 54 4.53 -21.40 18.06
C THR A 54 3.50 -22.27 17.36
N THR A 55 2.48 -22.74 18.10
CA THR A 55 1.36 -23.52 17.58
C THR A 55 0.03 -22.96 18.09
N ALA A 56 -1.03 -23.14 17.32
CA ALA A 56 -2.38 -22.67 17.64
C ALA A 56 -3.44 -23.71 17.25
N SER A 57 -4.58 -23.70 17.93
CA SER A 57 -5.77 -24.51 17.57
C SER A 57 -6.83 -23.72 16.81
N LYS A 58 -6.59 -22.44 16.55
CA LYS A 58 -7.48 -21.48 15.90
C LYS A 58 -6.76 -20.77 14.77
N VAL A 59 -7.48 -20.33 13.75
CA VAL A 59 -6.91 -19.59 12.61
C VAL A 59 -7.74 -18.34 12.31
N ASP A 60 -7.09 -17.18 12.23
CA ASP A 60 -7.69 -15.93 11.76
C ASP A 60 -7.05 -15.58 10.40
N VAL A 61 -7.84 -15.64 9.33
CA VAL A 61 -7.40 -15.28 7.97
C VAL A 61 -7.92 -13.89 7.63
N LEU A 62 -7.01 -12.97 7.32
CA LEU A 62 -7.35 -11.64 6.80
C LEU A 62 -6.94 -11.55 5.34
N LEU A 63 -7.92 -11.38 4.46
CA LEU A 63 -7.68 -11.01 3.08
C LEU A 63 -7.62 -9.50 2.96
N VAL A 64 -6.57 -9.01 2.32
CA VAL A 64 -6.37 -7.59 2.02
C VAL A 64 -6.40 -7.47 0.51
N VAL A 65 -7.53 -7.02 -0.03
CA VAL A 65 -7.84 -7.10 -1.46
C VAL A 65 -7.84 -5.72 -2.06
N ASP A 66 -6.98 -5.53 -3.06
CA ASP A 66 -6.96 -4.34 -3.89
C ASP A 66 -8.26 -4.21 -4.68
N ASP A 67 -8.90 -3.05 -4.56
CA ASP A 67 -10.21 -2.73 -5.13
C ASP A 67 -10.14 -1.71 -6.26
N SER A 68 -8.95 -1.51 -6.84
CA SER A 68 -8.75 -0.72 -8.05
C SER A 68 -9.43 -1.33 -9.29
N ALA A 69 -9.57 -0.52 -10.34
CA ALA A 69 -10.29 -0.93 -11.55
C ALA A 69 -9.66 -2.12 -12.28
N SER A 70 -8.32 -2.25 -12.28
CA SER A 70 -7.59 -3.33 -12.94
C SER A 70 -7.70 -4.68 -12.21
N MET A 71 -8.24 -4.69 -10.99
CA MET A 71 -8.31 -5.87 -10.14
C MET A 71 -9.42 -6.86 -10.48
N SER A 72 -10.35 -6.51 -11.39
CA SER A 72 -11.54 -7.33 -11.74
C SER A 72 -11.25 -8.83 -11.90
N ASP A 73 -10.39 -9.17 -12.85
CA ASP A 73 -10.10 -10.57 -13.19
C ASP A 73 -9.39 -11.28 -12.05
N LYS A 74 -8.55 -10.55 -11.32
CA LYS A 74 -7.69 -11.09 -10.28
C LYS A 74 -8.47 -11.38 -9.01
N ALA A 75 -9.43 -10.52 -8.67
CA ALA A 75 -10.37 -10.74 -7.59
C ALA A 75 -11.25 -11.97 -7.87
N GLU A 76 -11.71 -12.15 -9.11
CA GLU A 76 -12.45 -13.36 -9.50
C GLU A 76 -11.58 -14.62 -9.42
N ILE A 77 -10.32 -14.55 -9.87
CA ILE A 77 -9.36 -15.66 -9.73
C ILE A 77 -9.10 -15.97 -8.25
N LEU A 78 -8.98 -14.95 -7.39
CA LEU A 78 -8.83 -15.13 -5.94
C LEU A 78 -10.05 -15.82 -5.35
N ALA A 79 -11.26 -15.37 -5.69
CA ALA A 79 -12.50 -15.99 -5.25
C ALA A 79 -12.50 -17.48 -5.62
N GLY A 80 -12.25 -17.84 -6.87
CA GLY A 80 -12.17 -19.26 -7.27
C GLY A 80 -11.05 -20.06 -6.60
N SER A 81 -10.03 -19.41 -6.04
CA SER A 81 -8.87 -20.05 -5.41
C SER A 81 -9.03 -20.23 -3.89
N ILE A 82 -9.83 -19.39 -3.23
CA ILE A 82 -9.86 -19.31 -1.76
C ILE A 82 -10.34 -20.61 -1.09
N GLY A 83 -11.20 -21.36 -1.78
CA GLY A 83 -11.68 -22.66 -1.31
C GLY A 83 -10.56 -23.65 -1.00
N ARG A 84 -9.40 -23.55 -1.65
CA ARG A 84 -8.23 -24.40 -1.36
C ARG A 84 -7.65 -24.10 0.02
N LEU A 85 -7.46 -22.81 0.35
CA LEU A 85 -6.98 -22.39 1.66
C LEU A 85 -8.01 -22.72 2.74
N ALA A 86 -9.27 -22.34 2.53
CA ALA A 86 -10.36 -22.57 3.47
C ALA A 86 -10.48 -24.06 3.86
N ARG A 87 -10.42 -24.98 2.89
CA ARG A 87 -10.47 -26.43 3.16
C ARG A 87 -9.23 -26.96 3.89
N LYS A 88 -8.08 -26.32 3.75
CA LYS A 88 -6.86 -26.70 4.48
C LYS A 88 -6.92 -26.28 5.95
N VAL A 89 -7.51 -25.12 6.24
CA VAL A 89 -7.63 -24.59 7.62
C VAL A 89 -8.88 -25.07 8.35
N ALA A 90 -9.93 -25.44 7.62
CA ALA A 90 -11.19 -25.95 8.18
C ALA A 90 -11.00 -27.12 9.19
N PRO A 91 -10.10 -28.11 8.97
CA PRO A 91 -9.86 -29.17 9.94
C PRO A 91 -9.39 -28.73 11.34
N THR A 92 -8.99 -27.47 11.55
CA THR A 92 -8.77 -26.92 12.90
C THR A 92 -10.07 -26.84 13.71
N GLY A 93 -11.20 -26.72 13.02
CA GLY A 93 -12.54 -26.61 13.59
C GLY A 93 -12.84 -25.26 14.24
N ASP A 94 -12.01 -24.23 14.03
CA ASP A 94 -12.22 -22.89 14.59
C ASP A 94 -11.50 -21.79 13.79
N VAL A 95 -12.11 -21.33 12.70
CA VAL A 95 -11.53 -20.37 11.74
C VAL A 95 -12.36 -19.10 11.64
N HIS A 96 -11.70 -17.94 11.67
CA HIS A 96 -12.28 -16.66 11.25
C HIS A 96 -11.70 -16.26 9.89
N LEU A 97 -12.53 -15.73 9.00
CA LEU A 97 -12.10 -15.15 7.72
C LEU A 97 -12.72 -13.77 7.53
N GLY A 98 -11.86 -12.75 7.52
CA GLY A 98 -12.22 -11.36 7.26
C GLY A 98 -11.64 -10.88 5.93
N VAL A 99 -12.29 -9.89 5.33
CA VAL A 99 -11.83 -9.24 4.10
C VAL A 99 -11.83 -7.74 4.32
N ILE A 100 -10.76 -7.05 3.95
CA ILE A 100 -10.67 -5.58 3.91
C ILE A 100 -10.24 -5.14 2.50
N SER A 101 -10.69 -3.95 2.10
CA SER A 101 -10.17 -3.27 0.91
C SER A 101 -8.87 -2.53 1.22
N THR A 102 -8.12 -2.14 0.18
CA THR A 102 -6.87 -1.38 0.29
C THR A 102 -7.09 0.13 0.24
N SER A 103 -8.30 0.55 -0.12
CA SER A 103 -8.75 1.93 -0.12
C SER A 103 -8.82 2.54 1.30
N LEU A 104 -7.92 3.48 1.61
CA LEU A 104 -7.88 4.28 2.86
C LEU A 104 -8.14 5.78 2.66
N GLY A 105 -8.68 6.15 1.50
CA GLY A 105 -8.93 7.54 1.13
C GLY A 105 -7.67 8.30 0.74
N GLY A 106 -7.79 9.62 0.65
CA GLY A 106 -6.70 10.48 0.17
C GLY A 106 -5.57 10.74 1.16
N MET A 107 -5.55 10.10 2.34
CA MET A 107 -4.59 10.36 3.43
C MET A 107 -4.38 11.87 3.72
N GLY A 108 -5.48 12.63 3.82
CA GLY A 108 -5.46 14.08 4.01
C GLY A 108 -5.37 14.91 2.72
N GLY A 109 -5.14 14.27 1.58
CA GLY A 109 -5.25 14.84 0.24
C GLY A 109 -6.62 14.64 -0.43
N ASP A 110 -6.70 14.94 -1.73
CA ASP A 110 -7.96 15.04 -2.50
C ASP A 110 -7.94 14.26 -3.84
N VAL A 111 -6.92 13.43 -4.07
CA VAL A 111 -6.87 12.53 -5.23
C VAL A 111 -8.03 11.54 -5.15
N CYS A 112 -8.22 10.92 -3.99
CA CYS A 112 -9.31 10.01 -3.73
C CYS A 112 -10.46 10.70 -2.98
N GLY A 113 -11.69 10.46 -3.45
CA GLY A 113 -12.89 11.03 -2.83
C GLY A 113 -13.19 10.42 -1.46
N ALA A 114 -13.98 11.14 -0.65
CA ALA A 114 -14.38 10.71 0.69
C ALA A 114 -15.64 9.82 0.66
N ASN A 115 -15.67 8.81 -0.20
CA ASN A 115 -16.77 7.83 -0.27
C ASN A 115 -16.28 6.45 0.18
N ASP A 116 -17.19 5.57 0.61
CA ASP A 116 -16.84 4.26 1.20
C ASP A 116 -16.13 3.30 0.23
N ALA A 117 -16.22 3.54 -1.07
CA ALA A 117 -15.46 2.79 -2.06
C ALA A 117 -14.00 3.24 -2.09
N HIS A 118 -13.73 4.55 -1.95
CA HIS A 118 -12.38 5.11 -1.97
C HIS A 118 -11.74 5.19 -0.57
N ASP A 119 -12.53 5.10 0.51
CA ASP A 119 -12.10 5.06 1.90
C ASP A 119 -12.88 3.98 2.67
N GLY A 120 -12.40 2.75 2.58
CA GLY A 120 -12.91 1.62 3.35
C GLY A 120 -12.46 1.59 4.81
N ARG A 121 -11.59 2.52 5.22
CA ARG A 121 -11.07 2.68 6.60
C ARG A 121 -10.45 1.42 7.22
N ALA A 122 -10.08 0.45 6.39
CA ALA A 122 -9.73 -0.93 6.79
C ALA A 122 -10.83 -1.62 7.63
N HIS A 123 -12.10 -1.27 7.43
CA HIS A 123 -13.22 -1.98 8.03
C HIS A 123 -13.44 -3.30 7.33
N LEU A 124 -13.81 -4.32 8.11
CA LEU A 124 -14.19 -5.63 7.58
C LEU A 124 -15.42 -5.51 6.67
N ARG A 125 -15.32 -6.13 5.50
CA ARG A 125 -16.35 -6.16 4.46
C ARG A 125 -17.18 -7.43 4.60
N ASN A 126 -18.48 -7.29 4.44
CA ASN A 126 -19.45 -8.38 4.60
C ASN A 126 -20.54 -8.38 3.53
N THR A 127 -20.35 -7.65 2.45
CA THR A 127 -21.32 -7.55 1.37
C THR A 127 -20.89 -8.38 0.17
N GLU A 128 -21.85 -8.93 -0.56
CA GLU A 128 -21.63 -9.56 -1.85
C GLU A 128 -21.67 -8.54 -3.00
N ALA A 129 -21.41 -9.00 -4.23
CA ALA A 129 -21.58 -8.18 -5.42
C ALA A 129 -23.02 -7.61 -5.48
N GLY A 130 -23.14 -6.30 -5.62
CA GLY A 130 -24.42 -5.59 -5.55
C GLY A 130 -24.78 -5.04 -4.16
N GLY A 131 -23.96 -5.28 -3.14
CA GLY A 131 -24.01 -4.59 -1.84
C GLY A 131 -24.93 -5.22 -0.79
N ALA A 132 -25.52 -6.40 -1.07
CA ALA A 132 -26.30 -7.12 -0.06
C ALA A 132 -25.38 -7.74 1.00
N VAL A 133 -25.78 -7.71 2.27
CA VAL A 133 -25.00 -8.31 3.36
C VAL A 133 -25.08 -9.84 3.28
N VAL A 134 -23.93 -10.50 3.27
CA VAL A 134 -23.81 -11.95 3.42
C VAL A 134 -24.20 -12.31 4.87
N PRO A 135 -25.31 -13.04 5.11
CA PRO A 135 -25.84 -13.24 6.46
C PRO A 135 -24.87 -13.92 7.43
N ALA A 136 -24.03 -14.83 6.92
CA ALA A 136 -22.99 -15.52 7.69
C ALA A 136 -21.88 -14.57 8.18
N ALA A 137 -21.71 -13.41 7.55
CA ALA A 137 -20.74 -12.38 7.90
C ALA A 137 -21.38 -11.14 8.56
N LYS A 138 -22.54 -11.28 9.21
CA LYS A 138 -23.23 -10.17 9.88
C LYS A 138 -22.37 -9.40 10.90
N ASP A 139 -21.35 -10.05 11.47
CA ASP A 139 -20.41 -9.45 12.42
C ASP A 139 -19.14 -8.87 11.73
N GLY A 140 -19.13 -8.81 10.39
CA GLY A 140 -18.03 -8.34 9.56
C GLY A 140 -17.15 -9.45 8.99
N PHE A 141 -17.22 -10.68 9.50
CA PHE A 141 -16.36 -11.79 9.08
C PHE A 141 -17.07 -13.13 9.17
N LEU A 142 -16.56 -14.12 8.44
CA LEU A 142 -17.08 -15.48 8.41
C LEU A 142 -16.45 -16.33 9.51
N ARG A 143 -17.22 -17.30 10.01
CA ARG A 143 -16.77 -18.29 11.01
C ARG A 143 -17.00 -19.71 10.51
N PHE A 144 -15.97 -20.53 10.56
CA PHE A 144 -16.06 -21.97 10.36
C PHE A 144 -15.78 -22.69 11.68
N GLY A 145 -16.67 -23.60 12.06
CA GLY A 145 -16.65 -24.28 13.35
C GLY A 145 -16.81 -23.32 14.54
N GLY A 146 -16.27 -23.70 15.70
CA GLY A 146 -16.47 -22.96 16.94
C GLY A 146 -17.94 -22.90 17.40
N ALA A 147 -18.26 -22.04 18.37
CA ALA A 147 -19.61 -21.97 18.94
C ALA A 147 -20.64 -21.26 18.04
N LEU A 148 -20.18 -20.46 17.07
CA LEU A 148 -21.01 -19.55 16.27
C LEU A 148 -20.81 -19.70 14.75
N GLY A 149 -19.93 -20.59 14.30
CA GLY A 149 -19.63 -20.78 12.89
C GLY A 149 -20.39 -21.94 12.26
N THR A 150 -20.30 -22.03 10.94
CA THR A 150 -20.84 -23.15 10.16
C THR A 150 -19.88 -24.34 10.19
N ASP A 151 -20.41 -25.56 10.21
CA ASP A 151 -19.63 -26.79 9.98
C ASP A 151 -19.65 -27.22 8.50
N ASP A 152 -20.42 -26.53 7.66
CA ASP A 152 -20.44 -26.73 6.20
C ASP A 152 -19.33 -25.90 5.55
N VAL A 153 -18.25 -26.59 5.17
CA VAL A 153 -17.09 -25.97 4.53
C VAL A 153 -17.44 -25.43 3.14
N ASP A 154 -18.39 -26.04 2.43
CA ASP A 154 -18.81 -25.54 1.12
C ASP A 154 -19.60 -24.24 1.26
N ALA A 155 -20.43 -24.11 2.30
CA ALA A 155 -21.09 -22.83 2.62
C ALA A 155 -20.09 -21.74 2.99
N PHE A 156 -19.14 -22.06 3.87
CA PHE A 156 -18.07 -21.13 4.25
C PHE A 156 -17.27 -20.62 3.05
N VAL A 157 -16.93 -21.52 2.11
CA VAL A 157 -16.23 -21.17 0.87
C VAL A 157 -17.10 -20.25 0.01
N ARG A 158 -18.35 -20.63 -0.29
CA ARG A 158 -19.24 -19.79 -1.11
C ARG A 158 -19.40 -18.39 -0.54
N ASP A 159 -19.58 -18.27 0.77
CA ASP A 159 -19.74 -16.98 1.44
C ASP A 159 -18.44 -16.15 1.36
N ALA A 160 -17.28 -16.79 1.49
CA ALA A 160 -15.99 -16.10 1.37
C ALA A 160 -15.77 -15.58 -0.05
N GLU A 161 -16.12 -16.38 -1.07
CA GLU A 161 -16.07 -15.95 -2.46
C GLU A 161 -17.02 -14.79 -2.74
N ALA A 162 -18.23 -14.82 -2.16
CA ALA A 162 -19.21 -13.74 -2.31
C ALA A 162 -18.67 -12.41 -1.77
N ILE A 163 -18.02 -12.42 -0.60
CA ILE A 163 -17.42 -11.21 -0.01
C ILE A 163 -16.25 -10.71 -0.85
N VAL A 164 -15.35 -11.59 -1.33
CA VAL A 164 -14.23 -11.20 -2.21
C VAL A 164 -14.75 -10.52 -3.48
N ARG A 165 -15.79 -11.08 -4.11
CA ARG A 165 -16.44 -10.44 -5.28
C ARG A 165 -17.14 -9.13 -4.93
N GLY A 166 -17.62 -9.00 -3.70
CA GLY A 166 -18.31 -7.81 -3.18
C GLY A 166 -17.39 -6.63 -2.87
N ILE A 167 -16.08 -6.82 -2.86
CA ILE A 167 -15.10 -5.72 -2.73
C ILE A 167 -15.24 -4.71 -3.87
N GLY A 168 -15.50 -5.18 -5.09
CA GLY A 168 -15.67 -4.33 -6.25
C GLY A 168 -14.34 -3.81 -6.82
N GLN A 169 -14.44 -2.75 -7.63
CA GLN A 169 -13.39 -2.22 -8.52
C GLN A 169 -13.41 -0.69 -8.57
N SER A 170 -14.02 -0.07 -7.58
CA SER A 170 -14.22 1.38 -7.49
C SER A 170 -13.34 2.01 -6.41
N GLY A 171 -12.26 1.33 -6.06
CA GLY A 171 -11.27 1.75 -5.08
C GLY A 171 -10.54 3.03 -5.48
N CYS A 172 -9.79 3.54 -4.52
CA CYS A 172 -8.92 4.68 -4.70
C CYS A 172 -7.70 4.29 -5.54
N GLY A 173 -7.47 4.91 -6.70
CA GLY A 173 -6.25 4.68 -7.50
C GLY A 173 -4.90 5.07 -6.84
N LEU A 174 -4.88 5.30 -5.52
CA LEU A 174 -3.68 5.36 -4.69
C LEU A 174 -3.86 4.37 -3.53
N GLU A 175 -3.55 3.11 -3.80
CA GLU A 175 -3.89 1.99 -2.92
C GLU A 175 -2.93 1.85 -1.73
N ALA A 176 -3.46 1.47 -0.57
CA ALA A 176 -2.73 1.44 0.70
C ALA A 176 -2.68 0.02 1.29
N GLN A 177 -2.12 -0.94 0.56
CA GLN A 177 -2.27 -2.36 0.92
C GLN A 177 -1.53 -2.71 2.22
N LEU A 178 -0.33 -2.17 2.44
CA LEU A 178 0.41 -2.39 3.68
C LEU A 178 -0.22 -1.63 4.84
N GLU A 179 -0.62 -0.37 4.62
CA GLU A 179 -1.21 0.45 5.67
C GLU A 179 -2.60 -0.06 6.08
N SER A 180 -3.41 -0.60 5.16
CA SER A 180 -4.71 -1.19 5.49
C SER A 180 -4.57 -2.39 6.43
N ALA A 181 -3.62 -3.28 6.13
CA ALA A 181 -3.31 -4.41 6.99
C ALA A 181 -2.79 -3.96 8.37
N TYR A 182 -1.87 -2.98 8.39
CA TYR A 182 -1.31 -2.44 9.62
C TYR A 182 -2.36 -1.73 10.48
N ARG A 183 -3.18 -0.87 9.87
CA ARG A 183 -4.27 -0.15 10.53
C ARG A 183 -5.25 -1.10 11.20
N PHE A 184 -5.65 -2.17 10.51
CA PHE A 184 -6.57 -3.16 11.09
C PHE A 184 -5.88 -4.01 12.16
N LEU A 185 -4.72 -4.63 11.89
CA LEU A 185 -4.16 -5.64 12.78
C LEU A 185 -3.26 -5.10 13.89
N VAL A 186 -2.57 -3.99 13.65
CA VAL A 186 -1.38 -3.59 14.43
C VAL A 186 -1.54 -2.21 15.08
N GLN A 187 -2.20 -1.25 14.45
CA GLN A 187 -2.24 0.11 14.99
C GLN A 187 -3.02 0.15 16.32
N PRO A 188 -2.39 0.50 17.47
CA PRO A 188 -3.08 0.48 18.77
C PRO A 188 -4.30 1.41 18.79
N ASP A 189 -4.13 2.60 18.23
CA ASP A 189 -5.06 3.72 18.22
C ASP A 189 -5.42 4.15 16.78
N PRO A 190 -6.28 3.40 16.06
CA PRO A 190 -6.66 3.74 14.69
C PRO A 190 -7.38 5.09 14.62
N TRP A 191 -6.95 6.00 13.76
CA TRP A 191 -7.56 7.34 13.62
C TRP A 191 -8.96 7.25 13.00
N GLN A 192 -9.90 8.12 13.41
CA GLN A 192 -11.22 8.19 12.77
C GLN A 192 -11.15 8.94 11.44
N SER A 193 -10.36 10.00 11.37
CA SER A 193 -10.14 10.78 10.16
C SER A 193 -8.76 11.42 10.14
N ILE A 194 -8.34 11.84 8.95
CA ILE A 194 -7.12 12.62 8.73
C ILE A 194 -7.54 14.04 8.38
N THR A 195 -6.99 15.01 9.10
CA THR A 195 -7.23 16.44 8.91
C THR A 195 -5.89 17.16 8.69
N ARG A 196 -5.95 18.50 8.62
CA ARG A 196 -4.77 19.36 8.63
C ARG A 196 -4.87 20.33 9.80
N ASP A 197 -3.78 20.52 10.52
CA ASP A 197 -3.70 21.47 11.63
C ASP A 197 -3.57 22.93 11.15
N GLU A 198 -3.48 23.87 12.08
CA GLU A 198 -3.36 25.31 11.79
C GLU A 198 -2.09 25.69 11.01
N LYS A 199 -1.07 24.83 11.02
CA LYS A 199 0.16 24.97 10.23
C LYS A 199 0.11 24.19 8.91
N ASN A 200 -1.09 23.72 8.52
CA ASN A 200 -1.33 22.91 7.34
C ASN A 200 -0.57 21.57 7.37
N ARG A 201 -0.28 21.04 8.57
CA ARG A 201 0.36 19.72 8.74
C ARG A 201 -0.70 18.63 8.87
N GLY A 202 -0.45 17.44 8.32
CA GLY A 202 -1.30 16.28 8.51
C GLY A 202 -1.51 15.99 10.00
N ALA A 203 -2.75 15.72 10.38
CA ALA A 203 -3.12 15.41 11.76
C ALA A 203 -4.17 14.30 11.79
N TYR A 204 -4.11 13.47 12.83
CA TYR A 204 -5.12 12.44 13.07
C TYR A 204 -6.17 12.94 14.05
N ALA A 205 -7.44 12.73 13.72
CA ALA A 205 -8.56 13.11 14.56
C ALA A 205 -9.38 11.88 14.95
N GLY A 206 -9.80 11.84 16.22
CA GLY A 206 -10.64 10.78 16.77
C GLY A 206 -10.00 9.40 16.78
N VAL A 207 -10.78 8.42 17.25
CA VAL A 207 -10.44 6.99 17.23
C VAL A 207 -11.55 6.24 16.51
N ASP A 208 -11.18 5.32 15.62
CA ASP A 208 -12.12 4.50 14.87
C ASP A 208 -12.67 3.35 15.73
N GLU A 209 -13.76 3.62 16.47
CA GLU A 209 -14.39 2.61 17.32
C GLU A 209 -15.02 1.45 16.55
N VAL A 210 -15.38 1.65 15.28
CA VAL A 210 -15.91 0.55 14.44
C VAL A 210 -14.79 -0.44 14.20
N LEU A 211 -13.60 0.06 13.80
CA LEU A 211 -12.42 -0.77 13.64
C LEU A 211 -12.04 -1.48 14.95
N LEU A 212 -12.04 -0.77 16.08
CA LEU A 212 -11.73 -1.39 17.38
C LEU A 212 -12.68 -2.56 17.71
N LYS A 213 -13.99 -2.37 17.52
CA LYS A 213 -15.00 -3.43 17.76
C LYS A 213 -14.82 -4.61 16.82
N GLN A 214 -14.63 -4.35 15.53
CA GLN A 214 -14.40 -5.39 14.52
C GLN A 214 -13.15 -6.20 14.82
N ARG A 215 -12.04 -5.51 15.12
CA ARG A 215 -10.77 -6.14 15.48
C ARG A 215 -10.88 -7.00 16.73
N ALA A 216 -11.49 -6.49 17.80
CA ALA A 216 -11.66 -7.25 19.03
C ALA A 216 -12.55 -8.50 18.84
N ALA A 217 -13.54 -8.45 17.95
CA ALA A 217 -14.39 -9.59 17.62
C ALA A 217 -13.70 -10.62 16.71
N PHE A 218 -12.87 -10.15 15.79
CA PHE A 218 -12.18 -10.98 14.78
C PHE A 218 -10.88 -11.60 15.31
N LEU A 219 -9.98 -10.79 15.88
CA LEU A 219 -8.60 -11.19 16.20
C LEU A 219 -8.53 -11.84 17.58
N ARG A 220 -8.36 -13.17 17.61
CA ARG A 220 -8.32 -13.94 18.85
C ARG A 220 -6.89 -14.03 19.37
N PRO A 221 -6.60 -13.89 20.67
CA PRO A 221 -5.23 -13.78 21.18
C PRO A 221 -4.36 -15.04 21.02
N ASP A 222 -4.98 -16.20 20.78
CA ASP A 222 -4.36 -17.53 20.71
C ASP A 222 -4.48 -18.20 19.33
N SER A 223 -4.80 -17.44 18.28
CA SER A 223 -4.89 -17.96 16.90
C SER A 223 -3.59 -17.79 16.11
N LEU A 224 -3.42 -18.65 15.11
CA LEU A 224 -2.56 -18.38 13.95
C LEU A 224 -3.20 -17.29 13.10
N VAL A 225 -2.48 -16.20 12.82
CA VAL A 225 -2.92 -15.13 11.91
C VAL A 225 -2.29 -15.33 10.55
N VAL A 226 -3.12 -15.28 9.51
CA VAL A 226 -2.71 -15.41 8.11
C VAL A 226 -3.20 -14.19 7.36
N VAL A 227 -2.28 -13.34 6.92
CA VAL A 227 -2.58 -12.18 6.08
C VAL A 227 -2.31 -12.56 4.63
N VAL A 228 -3.32 -12.42 3.76
CA VAL A 228 -3.19 -12.64 2.31
C VAL A 228 -3.47 -11.32 1.60
N LEU A 229 -2.43 -10.69 1.10
CA LEU A 229 -2.48 -9.45 0.35
C LEU A 229 -2.53 -9.75 -1.14
N LEU A 230 -3.53 -9.22 -1.85
CA LEU A 230 -3.67 -9.31 -3.29
C LEU A 230 -3.69 -7.92 -3.89
N SER A 231 -2.74 -7.61 -4.78
CA SER A 231 -2.70 -6.35 -5.54
C SER A 231 -1.90 -6.50 -6.82
N ASP A 232 -2.34 -5.82 -7.88
CA ASP A 232 -1.57 -5.72 -9.12
C ASP A 232 -0.70 -4.47 -9.19
N GLU A 233 -0.60 -3.68 -8.11
CA GLU A 233 0.15 -2.44 -8.01
C GLU A 233 1.12 -2.44 -6.81
N ASP A 234 1.94 -1.39 -6.71
CA ASP A 234 2.77 -1.14 -5.52
C ASP A 234 2.00 -0.29 -4.50
N ASP A 235 2.41 -0.36 -3.23
CA ASP A 235 1.79 0.43 -2.17
C ASP A 235 2.03 1.92 -2.42
N SER A 236 0.92 2.66 -2.56
CA SER A 236 0.88 4.03 -3.05
C SER A 236 0.26 4.99 -2.03
N SER A 237 0.50 4.71 -0.74
CA SER A 237 0.00 5.51 0.37
C SER A 237 1.11 6.35 1.02
N ALA A 238 0.83 7.64 1.20
CA ALA A 238 1.71 8.53 1.96
C ALA A 238 1.40 8.41 3.46
N ASP A 239 2.44 8.50 4.28
CA ASP A 239 2.30 8.94 5.66
C ASP A 239 1.95 10.44 5.65
N PRO A 240 0.74 10.85 6.07
CA PRO A 240 0.32 12.24 6.02
C PRO A 240 1.21 13.16 6.87
N ARG A 241 1.94 12.61 7.83
CA ARG A 241 2.79 13.32 8.78
C ARG A 241 4.27 13.29 8.42
N ALA A 242 4.67 12.55 7.39
CA ALA A 242 6.02 12.61 6.85
C ALA A 242 6.39 14.02 6.36
N VAL A 243 7.69 14.26 6.17
CA VAL A 243 8.22 15.52 5.60
C VAL A 243 7.72 16.74 6.37
N GLY A 244 7.91 16.76 7.70
CA GLY A 244 7.50 17.88 8.55
C GLY A 244 5.98 18.06 8.65
N GLY A 245 5.20 17.01 8.40
CA GLY A 245 3.74 17.06 8.37
C GLY A 245 3.13 17.32 7.00
N GLN A 246 3.90 17.28 5.91
CA GLN A 246 3.43 17.62 4.56
C GLN A 246 3.26 16.39 3.64
N GLY A 247 3.41 15.16 4.14
CA GLY A 247 3.30 13.96 3.30
C GLY A 247 1.97 13.83 2.55
N TRP A 248 0.87 14.34 3.13
CA TRP A 248 -0.45 14.41 2.48
C TRP A 248 -0.44 15.15 1.13
N ALA A 249 0.52 16.06 0.91
CA ALA A 249 0.65 16.81 -0.34
C ALA A 249 0.92 15.92 -1.56
N PHE A 250 1.52 14.74 -1.37
CA PHE A 250 1.73 13.79 -2.46
C PHE A 250 0.43 13.10 -2.89
N MET A 251 -0.62 13.18 -2.08
CA MET A 251 -1.94 12.65 -2.41
C MET A 251 -2.94 13.76 -2.77
N THR A 252 -2.45 14.92 -3.24
CA THR A 252 -3.28 15.99 -3.78
C THR A 252 -3.18 16.18 -5.29
N LYS A 253 -4.27 16.68 -5.87
CA LYS A 253 -4.37 17.16 -7.25
C LYS A 253 -3.63 18.48 -7.43
N GLN A 254 -3.69 19.33 -6.42
CA GLN A 254 -3.02 20.63 -6.37
C GLN A 254 -1.85 20.55 -5.39
N PHE A 255 -0.62 20.40 -5.89
CA PHE A 255 0.54 20.34 -5.03
C PHE A 255 0.81 21.72 -4.41
N PRO A 256 0.94 21.85 -3.08
CA PRO A 256 1.18 23.14 -2.43
C PRO A 256 2.42 23.87 -2.98
N GLY A 257 2.24 25.13 -3.37
CA GLY A 257 3.32 25.96 -3.92
C GLY A 257 3.60 25.76 -5.42
N SER A 258 3.01 24.75 -6.06
CA SER A 258 3.14 24.56 -7.51
C SER A 258 2.16 25.45 -8.27
N ASN A 259 2.68 26.27 -9.17
CA ASN A 259 1.88 27.01 -10.17
C ASN A 259 2.00 26.37 -11.57
N VAL A 260 2.60 25.18 -11.67
CA VAL A 260 2.84 24.48 -12.93
C VAL A 260 1.74 23.45 -13.11
N PHE A 261 0.85 23.70 -14.07
CA PHE A 261 -0.22 22.78 -14.39
C PHE A 261 0.29 21.57 -15.16
N ARG A 262 -0.30 20.39 -14.90
CA ARG A 262 -0.21 19.23 -15.79
C ARG A 262 -0.89 19.52 -17.12
N ALA A 263 -0.70 18.63 -18.08
CA ALA A 263 -1.34 18.66 -19.40
C ALA A 263 -2.87 18.84 -19.35
N ASP A 264 -3.52 18.39 -18.26
CA ASP A 264 -4.96 18.51 -18.05
C ASP A 264 -5.45 19.95 -17.78
N GLY A 265 -4.54 20.89 -17.49
CA GLY A 265 -4.86 22.28 -17.13
C GLY A 265 -5.65 22.44 -15.83
N LYS A 266 -5.78 21.39 -15.02
CA LYS A 266 -6.67 21.31 -13.85
C LYS A 266 -5.94 20.89 -12.58
N THR A 267 -4.81 20.23 -12.69
CA THR A 267 -4.02 19.72 -11.57
C THR A 267 -2.58 20.23 -11.66
N THR A 268 -1.85 20.40 -10.55
CA THR A 268 -0.49 20.97 -10.55
C THR A 268 0.56 19.97 -10.11
N THR A 269 1.75 20.06 -10.71
CA THR A 269 2.83 19.07 -10.59
C THR A 269 3.55 19.09 -9.24
N ALA A 270 4.07 17.93 -8.85
CA ALA A 270 4.91 17.77 -7.68
C ALA A 270 6.32 18.39 -7.88
N PRO A 271 7.07 18.68 -6.80
CA PRO A 271 8.41 19.26 -6.87
C PRO A 271 9.41 18.30 -7.49
N ARG A 272 10.45 18.82 -8.14
CA ARG A 272 11.59 18.02 -8.59
C ARG A 272 12.47 17.60 -7.41
N ALA A 273 13.31 16.60 -7.65
CA ALA A 273 14.47 16.31 -6.84
C ALA A 273 15.70 17.11 -7.28
N THR A 274 16.69 17.24 -6.40
CA THR A 274 18.03 17.73 -6.78
C THR A 274 18.71 16.79 -7.76
N SER A 275 19.68 17.31 -8.52
CA SER A 275 20.44 16.57 -9.52
C SER A 275 21.14 15.31 -8.97
N ALA A 276 21.56 15.32 -7.69
CA ALA A 276 22.19 14.18 -7.03
C ALA A 276 21.27 12.94 -6.98
N CYS A 277 19.96 13.14 -6.81
CA CYS A 277 18.99 12.05 -6.73
C CYS A 277 18.95 11.19 -7.99
N ALA A 278 19.22 11.77 -9.16
CA ALA A 278 19.20 11.06 -10.44
C ALA A 278 20.26 9.96 -10.54
N THR A 279 21.33 10.03 -9.75
CA THR A 279 22.41 9.02 -9.76
C THR A 279 22.47 8.24 -8.46
N ASN A 280 22.32 8.90 -7.32
CA ASN A 280 22.36 8.29 -6.00
C ASN A 280 21.24 8.83 -5.11
N PRO A 281 20.05 8.18 -5.11
CA PRO A 281 18.94 8.58 -4.24
C PRO A 281 19.25 8.46 -2.73
N GLY A 282 20.28 7.70 -2.35
CA GLY A 282 20.75 7.58 -0.98
C GLY A 282 21.75 8.67 -0.55
N SER A 283 22.15 9.58 -1.45
CA SER A 283 23.07 10.67 -1.12
C SER A 283 22.45 11.67 -0.15
N ALA A 284 23.26 12.26 0.74
CA ALA A 284 22.84 13.39 1.56
C ALA A 284 22.47 14.63 0.71
N ASP A 285 23.07 14.76 -0.48
CA ASP A 285 22.74 15.82 -1.45
C ASP A 285 21.44 15.53 -2.23
N CYS A 286 20.87 14.33 -2.09
CA CYS A 286 19.58 14.00 -2.68
C CYS A 286 18.43 14.55 -1.81
N ASP A 287 17.85 15.65 -2.25
CA ASP A 287 16.82 16.39 -1.53
C ASP A 287 15.74 16.94 -2.48
N SER A 288 14.66 17.50 -1.93
CA SER A 288 13.54 18.03 -2.70
C SER A 288 13.70 19.51 -3.02
N CYS A 289 13.36 19.90 -4.26
CA CYS A 289 13.33 21.29 -4.68
C CYS A 289 12.24 22.13 -4.00
N ALA A 290 11.29 21.50 -3.30
CA ALA A 290 10.37 22.20 -2.42
C ALA A 290 11.04 22.72 -1.12
N LEU A 291 12.19 22.16 -0.74
CA LEU A 291 12.91 22.57 0.47
C LEU A 291 13.83 23.76 0.19
N ALA A 292 13.87 24.70 1.14
CA ALA A 292 14.58 25.97 0.98
C ALA A 292 16.09 25.80 0.74
N ALA A 293 16.69 24.76 1.32
CA ALA A 293 18.13 24.48 1.22
C ALA A 293 18.57 24.07 -0.20
N SER A 294 17.65 23.58 -1.03
CA SER A 294 17.96 22.94 -2.31
C SER A 294 17.78 23.86 -3.53
N LYS A 295 17.37 25.12 -3.32
CA LYS A 295 16.98 26.06 -4.39
C LYS A 295 18.08 26.37 -5.42
N ASP A 296 19.34 26.19 -5.06
CA ASP A 296 20.47 26.50 -5.95
C ASP A 296 20.82 25.37 -6.92
N ASP A 297 20.31 24.15 -6.69
CA ASP A 297 20.51 23.01 -7.59
C ASP A 297 19.94 23.30 -9.00
N PRO A 298 20.60 22.85 -10.09
CA PRO A 298 20.14 23.10 -11.45
C PRO A 298 18.73 22.59 -11.75
N GLU A 299 18.31 21.46 -11.16
CA GLU A 299 16.94 20.94 -11.32
C GLU A 299 15.93 21.85 -10.63
N CYS A 300 16.28 22.43 -9.47
CA CYS A 300 15.39 23.29 -8.70
C CYS A 300 15.15 24.67 -9.33
N LYS A 301 15.97 25.06 -10.31
CA LYS A 301 15.77 26.27 -11.12
C LYS A 301 14.79 26.05 -12.27
N LYS A 302 14.52 24.80 -12.67
CA LYS A 302 13.57 24.48 -13.74
C LYS A 302 12.13 24.61 -13.24
N ASN A 303 11.31 25.34 -13.99
CA ASN A 303 9.88 25.56 -13.68
C ASN A 303 9.61 25.95 -12.21
N GLY A 304 10.51 26.73 -11.59
CA GLY A 304 10.38 27.11 -10.18
C GLY A 304 10.51 25.94 -9.19
N GLY A 305 11.17 24.85 -9.56
CA GLY A 305 11.41 23.68 -8.72
C GLY A 305 10.38 22.56 -8.88
N PHE A 306 9.49 22.65 -9.89
CA PHE A 306 8.42 21.68 -10.13
C PHE A 306 8.59 20.95 -11.48
N TYR A 307 7.97 19.78 -11.60
CA TYR A 307 7.89 19.09 -12.89
C TYR A 307 7.08 19.91 -13.90
N GLY A 308 7.41 19.84 -15.18
CA GLY A 308 6.65 20.46 -16.26
C GLY A 308 5.39 19.67 -16.62
N PRO A 309 4.54 20.20 -17.51
CA PRO A 309 3.18 19.70 -17.72
C PRO A 309 3.05 18.22 -18.11
N ASN A 310 4.05 17.65 -18.80
CA ASN A 310 4.05 16.27 -19.31
C ASN A 310 5.12 15.40 -18.63
N GLU A 311 5.74 15.87 -17.55
CA GLU A 311 6.85 15.16 -16.90
C GLU A 311 6.42 14.42 -15.62
N GLU A 312 5.20 14.67 -15.13
CA GLU A 312 4.64 13.97 -13.98
C GLU A 312 3.12 13.84 -14.10
N SER A 313 2.65 12.60 -13.95
CA SER A 313 1.23 12.27 -13.84
C SER A 313 0.90 11.78 -12.44
N LEU A 314 -0.32 12.11 -12.00
CA LEU A 314 -0.89 11.64 -10.75
C LEU A 314 -0.96 10.12 -10.66
N ASN A 315 -1.30 9.47 -11.78
CA ASN A 315 -1.51 8.02 -11.85
C ASN A 315 -0.25 7.22 -11.51
N VAL A 316 0.91 7.77 -11.88
CA VAL A 316 2.21 7.12 -11.66
C VAL A 316 3.05 7.91 -10.66
N ARG A 317 2.42 8.59 -9.69
CA ARG A 317 3.19 9.39 -8.73
C ARG A 317 4.04 8.50 -7.84
N PHE A 318 3.50 7.38 -7.34
CA PHE A 318 4.07 6.59 -6.26
C PHE A 318 5.15 5.56 -6.68
N PHE A 319 5.90 5.83 -7.75
CA PHE A 319 7.10 5.06 -8.07
C PHE A 319 8.36 5.92 -7.97
N ASP A 320 9.45 5.31 -7.50
CA ASP A 320 10.79 5.91 -7.38
C ASP A 320 10.81 7.27 -6.66
N MET A 321 10.02 7.38 -5.58
CA MET A 321 9.70 8.64 -4.89
C MET A 321 10.95 9.46 -4.55
N LYS A 322 11.94 8.84 -3.89
CA LYS A 322 13.18 9.53 -3.51
C LYS A 322 13.97 10.03 -4.72
N ARG A 323 14.06 9.24 -5.80
CA ARG A 323 14.77 9.65 -7.04
C ARG A 323 14.07 10.81 -7.74
N ARG A 324 12.73 10.83 -7.75
CA ARG A 324 11.92 11.80 -8.49
C ARG A 324 11.64 13.08 -7.72
N PHE A 325 11.35 12.97 -6.43
CA PHE A 325 10.88 14.08 -5.61
C PHE A 325 11.89 14.50 -4.53
N GLY A 326 12.99 13.75 -4.36
CA GLY A 326 14.01 14.03 -3.36
C GLY A 326 13.61 13.61 -1.95
N VAL A 327 12.37 13.14 -1.77
CA VAL A 327 11.81 12.62 -0.52
C VAL A 327 10.93 11.41 -0.82
N ASP A 328 10.80 10.52 0.15
CA ASP A 328 9.81 9.46 0.14
C ASP A 328 8.84 9.72 1.31
N PRO A 329 7.60 10.17 1.04
CA PRO A 329 6.62 10.48 2.07
C PRO A 329 5.86 9.25 2.56
N GLN A 330 6.19 8.05 2.08
CA GLN A 330 5.49 6.83 2.49
C GLN A 330 5.99 6.37 3.86
N PHE A 331 5.16 5.61 4.59
CA PHE A 331 5.62 4.97 5.82
C PHE A 331 6.85 4.07 5.54
N PRO A 332 7.84 4.05 6.43
CA PRO A 332 9.00 3.20 6.25
C PRO A 332 8.62 1.72 6.37
N LEU A 333 9.20 0.86 5.53
CA LEU A 333 8.87 -0.57 5.54
C LEU A 333 9.14 -1.27 6.87
N ALA A 334 10.08 -0.73 7.67
CA ALA A 334 10.36 -1.20 9.02
C ALA A 334 9.15 -1.13 9.96
N ARG A 335 8.19 -0.22 9.71
CA ARG A 335 6.89 -0.17 10.40
C ARG A 335 6.13 -1.47 10.22
N TYR A 336 6.02 -1.96 8.99
CA TYR A 336 5.25 -3.16 8.66
C TYR A 336 5.94 -4.43 9.12
N THR A 337 7.26 -4.55 8.90
CA THR A 337 8.02 -5.71 9.36
C THR A 337 8.04 -5.80 10.90
N GLY A 338 8.22 -4.66 11.57
CA GLY A 338 8.09 -4.52 13.02
C GLY A 338 6.69 -4.88 13.51
N GLY A 339 5.65 -4.36 12.86
CA GLY A 339 4.25 -4.61 13.20
C GLY A 339 3.86 -6.09 13.16
N PHE A 340 4.39 -6.87 12.22
CA PHE A 340 4.13 -8.31 12.13
C PHE A 340 5.10 -9.18 12.95
N THR A 341 6.00 -8.57 13.73
CA THR A 341 7.08 -9.31 14.41
C THR A 341 7.24 -8.98 15.89
N LYS A 342 7.11 -7.70 16.26
CA LYS A 342 7.45 -7.19 17.60
C LYS A 342 6.20 -7.06 18.47
N VAL A 343 6.35 -7.38 19.76
CA VAL A 343 5.30 -7.18 20.78
C VAL A 343 5.04 -5.71 21.08
N GLY A 344 6.02 -4.85 20.81
CA GLY A 344 5.93 -3.40 20.95
C GLY A 344 5.81 -2.67 19.61
N VAL A 345 4.90 -1.70 19.52
CA VAL A 345 4.67 -0.82 18.36
C VAL A 345 4.34 0.60 18.84
N PRO A 346 4.51 1.63 17.99
CA PRO A 346 4.08 2.98 18.34
C PRO A 346 2.57 3.12 18.39
N ASN A 347 2.07 3.92 19.34
CA ASN A 347 0.84 4.69 19.10
C ASN A 347 1.09 5.82 18.10
N ARG A 348 0.04 6.50 17.67
CA ARG A 348 0.18 7.60 16.70
C ARG A 348 1.11 8.72 17.17
N ASP A 349 1.26 8.98 18.47
CA ASP A 349 2.13 10.05 18.95
C ASP A 349 3.60 9.62 19.01
N GLY A 350 3.87 8.32 19.11
CA GLY A 350 5.20 7.70 19.04
C GLY A 350 5.75 7.50 17.62
N GLU A 351 4.93 7.72 16.58
CA GLU A 351 5.35 7.68 15.18
C GLU A 351 6.19 8.91 14.80
N HIS A 352 5.76 10.11 15.23
CA HIS A 352 6.43 11.39 14.98
C HIS A 352 6.32 12.29 16.20
N LEU A 353 7.41 12.94 16.58
CA LEU A 353 7.40 13.96 17.62
C LEU A 353 7.35 15.36 17.01
N ILE A 354 6.86 16.32 17.78
CA ILE A 354 7.03 17.74 17.47
C ILE A 354 8.09 18.30 18.42
N VAL A 355 9.26 18.64 17.86
CA VAL A 355 10.37 19.25 18.59
C VAL A 355 10.59 20.65 18.03
N ASP A 356 10.54 21.67 18.89
CA ASP A 356 10.66 23.08 18.51
C ASP A 356 9.71 23.51 17.37
N GLY A 357 8.51 22.92 17.34
CA GLY A 357 7.49 23.20 16.34
C GLY A 357 7.67 22.49 15.00
N VAL A 358 8.73 21.68 14.84
CA VAL A 358 9.03 20.86 13.66
C VAL A 358 8.67 19.41 13.94
N MET A 359 7.99 18.77 12.98
CA MET A 359 7.66 17.35 13.08
C MET A 359 8.85 16.50 12.63
N THR A 360 9.25 15.52 13.43
CA THR A 360 10.40 14.65 13.15
C THR A 360 10.11 13.69 11.99
N PRO A 361 11.16 13.10 11.37
CA PRO A 361 11.02 11.86 10.62
C PRO A 361 10.35 10.76 11.48
N TYR A 362 9.91 9.69 10.82
CA TYR A 362 9.31 8.55 11.51
C TYR A 362 10.29 7.95 12.53
N LEU A 363 9.87 7.87 13.79
CA LEU A 363 10.66 7.35 14.91
C LEU A 363 10.31 5.90 15.23
N GLY A 364 9.01 5.61 15.29
CA GLY A 364 8.51 4.27 15.61
C GLY A 364 8.80 3.83 17.05
N ALA A 365 8.60 4.72 18.03
CA ALA A 365 8.81 4.40 19.44
C ALA A 365 7.91 3.22 19.85
N THR A 366 8.48 2.12 20.34
CA THR A 366 7.71 0.89 20.64
C THR A 366 7.16 0.90 22.06
N ASP A 367 6.31 1.86 22.36
CA ASP A 367 5.76 2.13 23.70
C ASP A 367 4.44 1.41 23.99
N CYS A 368 3.71 0.98 22.95
CA CYS A 368 2.45 0.27 23.09
C CYS A 368 2.58 -1.23 22.83
N THR A 369 1.75 -1.99 23.53
CA THR A 369 1.55 -3.41 23.22
C THR A 369 0.83 -3.53 21.89
N ASN A 370 1.45 -4.22 20.96
CA ASN A 370 0.90 -4.53 19.66
C ASN A 370 -0.39 -5.38 19.81
N PRO A 371 -1.53 -4.95 19.22
CA PRO A 371 -2.77 -5.71 19.21
C PRO A 371 -2.63 -7.15 18.69
N LEU A 372 -1.72 -7.42 17.75
CA LEU A 372 -1.40 -8.79 17.33
C LEU A 372 -0.86 -9.67 18.45
N PHE A 373 -0.32 -9.08 19.52
CA PHE A 373 0.34 -9.81 20.59
C PHE A 373 -0.34 -9.59 21.94
N ALA A 374 -1.49 -8.92 21.99
CA ALA A 374 -2.28 -8.70 23.20
C ALA A 374 -3.19 -9.88 23.54
N SER A 375 -3.51 -10.06 24.83
CA SER A 375 -4.47 -11.06 25.35
C SER A 375 -5.92 -10.58 25.33
N SER A 376 -6.13 -9.26 25.30
CA SER A 376 -7.44 -8.64 25.20
C SER A 376 -7.32 -7.36 24.35
N LEU A 377 -8.40 -7.03 23.64
CA LEU A 377 -8.43 -5.93 22.69
C LEU A 377 -9.54 -4.94 23.05
N PRO A 378 -9.28 -3.63 22.96
CA PRO A 378 -10.27 -2.62 23.30
C PRO A 378 -11.36 -2.53 22.24
N THR A 379 -12.57 -2.15 22.66
CA THR A 379 -13.77 -1.98 21.82
C THR A 379 -14.28 -0.54 21.78
N SER A 380 -13.60 0.40 22.44
CA SER A 380 -14.00 1.82 22.49
C SER A 380 -12.80 2.71 22.74
N ALA A 381 -12.90 3.97 22.34
CA ALA A 381 -11.84 4.96 22.51
C ALA A 381 -11.53 5.31 23.97
N ASN A 382 -12.44 5.00 24.90
CA ASN A 382 -12.31 5.29 26.33
C ASN A 382 -11.55 4.21 27.12
N GLN A 383 -11.17 3.10 26.48
CA GLN A 383 -10.36 2.05 27.09
C GLN A 383 -8.87 2.33 26.85
N ASP A 384 -7.99 1.68 27.60
CA ASP A 384 -6.55 1.74 27.30
C ASP A 384 -6.31 1.09 25.94
N LEU A 385 -5.72 1.87 25.02
CA LEU A 385 -5.38 1.43 23.67
C LEU A 385 -3.92 0.96 23.55
N CYS A 386 -3.07 1.30 24.53
CA CYS A 386 -1.62 1.17 24.43
C CYS A 386 -1.07 0.12 25.41
N SER A 387 -1.46 0.16 26.69
CA SER A 387 -0.89 -0.71 27.73
C SER A 387 -1.67 -2.02 27.87
N LEU A 388 -1.86 -2.73 26.75
CA LEU A 388 -2.60 -3.98 26.73
C LEU A 388 -1.80 -5.13 27.36
N PRO A 389 -2.44 -6.06 28.08
CA PRO A 389 -1.74 -7.23 28.64
C PRO A 389 -1.23 -8.16 27.52
N ARG A 390 0.03 -8.59 27.61
CA ARG A 390 0.65 -9.54 26.67
C ARG A 390 -0.16 -10.85 26.56
N GLY A 391 -0.44 -11.26 25.34
CA GLY A 391 -1.12 -12.51 24.98
C GLY A 391 -0.16 -13.67 24.70
N PRO A 392 -0.71 -14.86 24.39
CA PRO A 392 0.09 -16.06 24.18
C PRO A 392 0.71 -16.15 22.79
N ARG A 393 0.18 -15.47 21.76
CA ARG A 393 0.69 -15.59 20.37
C ARG A 393 2.17 -15.21 20.27
N GLY A 394 3.02 -16.09 19.73
CA GLY A 394 4.38 -15.74 19.30
C GLY A 394 4.42 -15.29 17.83
N LYS A 395 5.50 -14.61 17.40
CA LYS A 395 5.66 -14.13 16.01
C LYS A 395 5.57 -15.23 14.95
N GLU A 396 5.92 -16.47 15.32
CA GLU A 396 5.81 -17.65 14.44
C GLU A 396 4.39 -17.95 13.98
N LEU A 397 3.39 -17.41 14.69
CA LEU A 397 1.97 -17.52 14.38
C LEU A 397 1.42 -16.32 13.60
N VAL A 398 2.28 -15.50 12.99
CA VAL A 398 1.87 -14.42 12.08
C VAL A 398 2.51 -14.67 10.71
N LEU A 399 1.68 -15.10 9.75
CA LEU A 399 2.08 -15.37 8.37
C LEU A 399 1.59 -14.25 7.44
N PHE A 400 2.39 -13.90 6.45
CA PHE A 400 2.10 -12.85 5.49
C PHE A 400 2.36 -13.37 4.07
N ALA A 401 1.32 -13.43 3.25
CA ALA A 401 1.38 -13.86 1.86
C ALA A 401 1.07 -12.69 0.93
N VAL A 402 1.90 -12.49 -0.08
CA VAL A 402 1.71 -11.49 -1.14
C VAL A 402 1.43 -12.21 -2.44
N ILE A 403 0.28 -11.93 -3.05
CA ILE A 403 -0.03 -12.24 -4.43
C ILE A 403 0.06 -10.92 -5.18
N GLY A 404 1.25 -10.64 -5.71
CA GLY A 404 1.63 -9.32 -6.21
C GLY A 404 2.11 -9.35 -7.65
N GLY A 405 2.32 -8.18 -8.24
CA GLY A 405 2.94 -8.05 -9.55
C GLY A 405 4.42 -8.41 -9.50
N VAL A 406 4.70 -9.65 -9.90
CA VAL A 406 6.03 -10.23 -10.08
C VAL A 406 5.92 -11.31 -11.15
N PRO A 407 6.88 -11.44 -12.08
CA PRO A 407 6.98 -12.60 -12.95
C PRO A 407 6.85 -13.95 -12.23
N GLU A 408 6.02 -14.86 -12.73
CA GLU A 408 5.89 -16.23 -12.18
C GLU A 408 7.24 -16.96 -12.15
N SER A 409 8.07 -16.78 -13.17
CA SER A 409 9.39 -17.39 -13.25
C SER A 409 10.37 -16.93 -12.16
N LEU A 410 10.15 -15.77 -11.53
CA LEU A 410 11.00 -15.26 -10.44
C LEU A 410 10.58 -15.78 -9.06
N VAL A 411 9.35 -16.29 -8.94
CA VAL A 411 8.80 -16.84 -7.69
C VAL A 411 8.50 -18.34 -7.78
N ALA A 412 8.85 -18.97 -8.90
CA ALA A 412 8.81 -20.41 -9.05
C ALA A 412 10.02 -21.07 -8.36
N GLY A 413 9.78 -21.92 -7.37
CA GLY A 413 10.84 -22.64 -6.65
C GLY A 413 11.60 -21.75 -5.66
N THR A 414 12.94 -21.87 -5.65
CA THR A 414 13.79 -21.07 -4.75
C THR A 414 13.89 -19.64 -5.28
N ILE A 415 13.48 -18.67 -4.46
CA ILE A 415 13.45 -17.26 -4.84
C ILE A 415 14.86 -16.66 -4.80
N ASP A 416 15.30 -16.13 -5.93
CA ASP A 416 16.44 -15.21 -6.00
C ASP A 416 15.94 -13.77 -5.77
N TRP A 417 16.07 -13.29 -4.53
CA TRP A 417 15.62 -11.96 -4.15
C TRP A 417 16.38 -10.83 -4.86
N THR A 418 17.60 -11.06 -5.33
CA THR A 418 18.35 -10.06 -6.10
C THR A 418 17.68 -9.82 -7.45
N LYS A 419 17.11 -10.86 -8.07
CA LYS A 419 16.35 -10.72 -9.32
C LYS A 419 15.04 -9.96 -9.12
N ILE A 420 14.43 -10.03 -7.94
CA ILE A 420 13.16 -9.34 -7.67
C ILE A 420 13.36 -7.90 -7.21
N LEU A 421 14.34 -7.65 -6.32
CA LEU A 421 14.47 -6.40 -5.58
C LEU A 421 15.78 -5.64 -5.84
N GLY A 422 16.74 -6.26 -6.53
CA GLY A 422 18.10 -5.74 -6.66
C GLY A 422 19.03 -6.18 -5.51
N ALA A 423 20.31 -5.81 -5.62
CA ALA A 423 21.34 -6.19 -4.67
C ALA A 423 21.13 -5.57 -3.28
N SER A 424 20.75 -4.29 -3.22
CA SER A 424 20.49 -3.56 -1.97
C SER A 424 19.37 -2.52 -2.18
N PRO A 425 18.09 -2.94 -2.15
CA PRO A 425 16.95 -2.05 -2.39
C PRO A 425 16.82 -0.92 -1.36
N GLU A 426 17.33 -1.11 -0.14
CA GLU A 426 17.38 -0.10 0.93
C GLU A 426 18.31 1.07 0.61
N THR A 427 19.37 0.84 -0.16
CA THR A 427 20.27 1.89 -0.66
C THR A 427 20.04 2.21 -2.14
N TYR A 428 18.89 1.81 -2.69
CA TYR A 428 18.51 2.01 -4.10
C TYR A 428 19.45 1.34 -5.12
N ASP A 429 20.23 0.33 -4.70
CA ASP A 429 21.06 -0.47 -5.60
C ASP A 429 20.22 -1.56 -6.26
N ARG A 430 19.83 -1.29 -7.51
CA ARG A 430 19.05 -2.18 -8.37
C ARG A 430 19.92 -3.18 -9.15
N THR A 431 21.22 -3.29 -8.87
CA THR A 431 22.11 -4.20 -9.60
C THR A 431 21.58 -5.64 -9.53
N GLY A 432 21.53 -6.31 -10.69
CA GLY A 432 21.10 -7.70 -10.82
C GLY A 432 19.59 -7.93 -10.90
N VAL A 433 18.77 -6.88 -10.68
CA VAL A 433 17.31 -6.94 -10.78
C VAL A 433 16.87 -7.35 -12.19
N ASP A 434 15.79 -8.11 -12.29
CA ASP A 434 15.11 -8.37 -13.55
C ASP A 434 14.50 -7.05 -14.07
N PRO A 435 14.68 -6.69 -15.36
CA PRO A 435 14.14 -5.46 -15.92
C PRO A 435 12.62 -5.31 -15.69
N HIS A 436 11.85 -6.40 -15.67
CA HIS A 436 10.41 -6.34 -15.46
C HIS A 436 10.02 -5.87 -14.06
N MET A 437 10.92 -6.00 -13.08
CA MET A 437 10.71 -5.52 -11.72
C MET A 437 11.15 -4.07 -11.51
N ILE A 438 11.67 -3.38 -12.54
CA ILE A 438 11.98 -1.96 -12.47
C ILE A 438 10.70 -1.17 -12.80
N PRO A 439 10.16 -0.36 -11.86
CA PRO A 439 9.07 0.56 -12.17
C PRO A 439 9.57 1.62 -13.15
N SER A 440 8.89 1.77 -14.27
CA SER A 440 9.27 2.70 -15.32
C SER A 440 8.05 3.17 -16.08
N VAL A 441 8.06 4.42 -16.54
CA VAL A 441 7.08 4.98 -17.49
C VAL A 441 7.62 4.98 -18.92
N THR A 442 8.88 4.59 -19.12
CA THR A 442 9.49 4.45 -20.45
C THR A 442 9.86 2.99 -20.69
N PRO A 443 9.98 2.55 -21.95
CA PRO A 443 10.54 1.24 -22.27
C PRO A 443 11.90 1.04 -21.59
N ARG A 444 12.11 -0.16 -21.05
CA ARG A 444 13.27 -0.53 -20.24
C ARG A 444 14.30 -1.24 -21.08
N ASP A 445 15.57 -0.99 -20.75
CA ASP A 445 16.68 -1.70 -21.37
C ASP A 445 16.58 -3.20 -21.09
N GLY A 446 16.78 -4.02 -22.13
CA GLY A 446 16.71 -5.48 -22.01
C GLY A 446 15.29 -6.07 -22.07
N VAL A 447 14.25 -5.26 -22.21
CA VAL A 447 12.87 -5.70 -22.50
C VAL A 447 12.56 -5.43 -23.98
N PRO A 448 11.86 -6.32 -24.69
CA PRO A 448 11.48 -6.06 -26.08
C PRO A 448 10.72 -4.72 -26.22
N PRO A 449 10.97 -3.94 -27.29
CA PRO A 449 10.42 -2.60 -27.45
C PRO A 449 8.93 -2.62 -27.81
N PRO A 450 8.26 -1.44 -27.82
CA PRO A 450 6.88 -1.32 -28.29
C PRO A 450 6.69 -1.94 -29.68
N ALA A 451 5.62 -2.71 -29.83
CA ALA A 451 5.22 -3.34 -31.09
C ALA A 451 3.76 -2.97 -31.45
N PRO A 452 3.32 -3.21 -32.70
CA PRO A 452 1.95 -2.93 -33.12
C PRO A 452 0.90 -3.67 -32.28
N ARG A 453 -0.32 -3.11 -32.24
CA ARG A 453 -1.47 -3.73 -31.57
C ARG A 453 -1.68 -5.20 -32.02
N GLY A 454 -1.98 -6.07 -31.07
CA GLY A 454 -2.16 -7.51 -31.29
C GLY A 454 -0.87 -8.32 -31.14
N ASP A 455 0.29 -7.68 -31.24
CA ASP A 455 1.56 -8.28 -30.83
C ASP A 455 1.76 -8.02 -29.34
N ASN A 456 1.54 -9.06 -28.53
CA ASN A 456 1.72 -9.00 -27.08
C ASN A 456 3.07 -9.60 -26.64
N GLY A 457 3.97 -9.89 -27.59
CA GLY A 457 5.24 -10.57 -27.38
C GLY A 457 5.11 -12.05 -27.00
N ASP A 458 6.20 -12.64 -26.47
CA ASP A 458 6.29 -14.08 -26.22
C ASP A 458 5.30 -14.56 -25.14
N PRO A 459 4.36 -15.48 -25.46
CA PRO A 459 3.40 -16.01 -24.49
C PRO A 459 4.02 -16.89 -23.39
N VAL A 460 5.29 -17.33 -23.53
CA VAL A 460 6.00 -18.21 -22.58
C VAL A 460 6.66 -17.42 -21.44
N TYR A 461 6.89 -16.11 -21.59
CA TYR A 461 7.60 -15.25 -20.63
C TYR A 461 6.74 -14.10 -20.06
N PRO A 462 7.14 -13.47 -18.94
CA PRO A 462 6.25 -12.78 -17.99
C PRO A 462 5.52 -11.53 -18.52
N VAL A 463 6.14 -10.79 -19.44
CA VAL A 463 5.53 -9.69 -20.22
C VAL A 463 6.23 -9.75 -21.56
N GLY A 464 5.50 -9.87 -22.66
CA GLY A 464 6.16 -10.11 -23.93
C GLY A 464 7.00 -8.91 -24.43
N ARG A 465 6.67 -7.68 -23.99
CA ARG A 465 7.36 -6.43 -24.36
C ARG A 465 6.91 -5.24 -23.51
N ASP A 466 7.68 -4.16 -23.55
CA ASP A 466 7.25 -2.84 -23.08
C ASP A 466 6.41 -2.11 -24.16
N TRP A 467 5.82 -0.97 -23.79
CA TRP A 467 4.96 -0.16 -24.65
C TRP A 467 5.12 1.34 -24.39
N ASP A 468 4.53 2.18 -25.24
CA ASP A 468 4.49 3.63 -25.01
C ASP A 468 3.36 3.97 -24.03
N THR A 469 3.71 4.21 -22.76
CA THR A 469 2.73 4.55 -21.72
C THR A 469 2.35 6.03 -21.72
N ALA A 470 2.95 6.83 -22.61
CA ALA A 470 2.81 8.30 -22.65
C ALA A 470 3.12 9.00 -21.31
N SER A 471 3.92 8.39 -20.44
CA SER A 471 4.18 8.86 -19.07
C SER A 471 2.98 8.87 -18.12
N GLU A 472 1.87 8.26 -18.54
CA GLU A 472 0.62 8.20 -17.77
C GLU A 472 0.40 6.84 -17.09
N ASP A 473 1.19 5.82 -17.46
CA ASP A 473 1.12 4.47 -16.89
C ASP A 473 2.53 3.88 -16.70
N LEU A 474 2.63 2.83 -15.89
CA LEU A 474 3.86 2.07 -15.69
C LEU A 474 3.99 0.92 -16.70
N GLN A 475 5.22 0.51 -16.97
CA GLN A 475 5.50 -0.75 -17.64
C GLN A 475 5.11 -1.92 -16.73
N TYR A 476 4.61 -3.00 -17.33
CA TYR A 476 4.11 -4.14 -16.58
C TYR A 476 5.26 -5.01 -16.04
N ALA A 477 5.07 -5.58 -14.85
CA ALA A 477 5.91 -6.64 -14.31
C ALA A 477 5.50 -8.01 -14.84
N CYS A 478 4.20 -8.24 -15.03
CA CYS A 478 3.68 -9.48 -15.59
C CYS A 478 2.35 -9.27 -16.33
N THR A 479 2.02 -10.20 -17.22
CA THR A 479 0.72 -10.31 -17.89
C THR A 479 0.25 -11.76 -17.90
N PHE A 480 -1.05 -11.99 -18.03
CA PHE A 480 -1.63 -13.33 -18.14
C PHE A 480 -2.81 -13.34 -19.11
N ALA A 481 -3.08 -14.47 -19.76
CA ALA A 481 -4.21 -14.60 -20.68
C ALA A 481 -5.53 -14.56 -19.91
N LEU A 482 -6.50 -13.77 -20.37
CA LEU A 482 -7.85 -13.80 -19.82
C LEU A 482 -8.55 -15.12 -20.17
N PRO A 483 -9.46 -15.63 -19.33
CA PRO A 483 -10.26 -16.83 -19.64
C PRO A 483 -11.06 -16.70 -20.93
N ALA A 484 -11.50 -15.48 -21.25
CA ALA A 484 -12.16 -15.12 -22.50
C ALA A 484 -11.74 -13.69 -22.92
N PRO A 485 -11.72 -13.38 -24.22
CA PRO A 485 -11.54 -12.02 -24.69
C PRO A 485 -12.58 -11.07 -24.08
N ARG A 486 -12.12 -9.93 -23.56
CA ARG A 486 -12.96 -8.84 -23.06
C ARG A 486 -13.20 -7.84 -24.19
N THR A 487 -14.46 -7.46 -24.41
CA THR A 487 -14.83 -6.33 -25.26
C THR A 487 -14.84 -5.06 -24.43
N CYS A 488 -13.96 -4.12 -24.72
CA CYS A 488 -13.92 -2.84 -24.02
C CYS A 488 -15.14 -2.01 -24.33
N THR A 489 -15.73 -1.43 -23.28
CA THR A 489 -16.79 -0.44 -23.38
C THR A 489 -16.37 0.81 -22.61
N LEU A 490 -16.98 1.96 -22.92
CA LEU A 490 -16.70 3.20 -22.19
C LEU A 490 -17.04 3.12 -20.69
N ALA A 491 -17.85 2.15 -20.27
CA ALA A 491 -18.25 1.93 -18.89
C ALA A 491 -17.37 0.92 -18.14
N ASP A 492 -16.39 0.31 -18.82
CA ASP A 492 -15.50 -0.69 -18.23
C ASP A 492 -14.11 -0.07 -17.97
N PRO A 493 -13.86 0.46 -16.76
CA PRO A 493 -12.57 1.06 -16.41
C PRO A 493 -11.45 0.01 -16.30
N SER A 494 -11.77 -1.30 -16.32
CA SER A 494 -10.79 -2.38 -16.30
C SER A 494 -10.23 -2.75 -17.68
N CYS A 495 -10.70 -2.07 -18.75
CA CYS A 495 -10.33 -2.39 -20.13
C CYS A 495 -9.39 -1.33 -20.75
N ASP A 496 -8.13 -1.71 -20.98
CA ASP A 496 -7.07 -0.82 -21.47
C ASP A 496 -7.02 -0.73 -23.01
N CYS A 497 -7.87 -1.47 -23.73
CA CYS A 497 -7.76 -1.67 -25.19
C CYS A 497 -8.73 -0.85 -26.04
N ALA A 498 -9.46 0.10 -25.44
CA ALA A 498 -10.48 0.93 -26.09
C ALA A 498 -9.92 2.09 -26.95
N GLY A 499 -8.67 2.51 -26.73
CA GLY A 499 -8.05 3.65 -27.41
C GLY A 499 -6.99 3.27 -28.46
N PRO A 500 -6.26 4.23 -29.04
CA PRO A 500 -5.24 3.98 -30.05
C PRO A 500 -3.93 3.43 -29.48
N GLN A 501 -3.73 3.47 -28.15
CA GLN A 501 -2.54 2.87 -27.52
C GLN A 501 -2.45 1.38 -27.84
N ALA A 502 -1.25 0.82 -27.81
CA ALA A 502 -1.02 -0.61 -28.06
C ALA A 502 -0.34 -1.28 -26.86
N PRO A 503 -0.97 -1.26 -25.66
CA PRO A 503 -0.44 -2.01 -24.53
C PRO A 503 -0.40 -3.51 -24.90
N PRO A 504 0.55 -4.29 -24.34
CA PRO A 504 0.72 -5.72 -24.61
C PRO A 504 -0.38 -6.58 -23.97
N LEU A 505 -1.63 -6.12 -24.07
CA LEU A 505 -2.85 -6.74 -23.57
C LEU A 505 -3.88 -6.95 -24.68
N CYS A 506 -3.76 -6.20 -25.77
CA CYS A 506 -4.81 -6.06 -26.76
C CYS A 506 -4.76 -7.14 -27.83
N GLY A 507 -5.94 -7.48 -28.36
CA GLY A 507 -6.05 -8.18 -29.63
C GLY A 507 -5.73 -7.26 -30.81
N ALA A 508 -5.62 -7.85 -32.00
CA ALA A 508 -5.41 -7.09 -33.23
C ALA A 508 -6.58 -6.13 -33.53
N ALA A 509 -7.81 -6.50 -33.14
CA ALA A 509 -8.98 -5.64 -33.23
C ALA A 509 -9.00 -4.60 -32.10
N GLU A 510 -9.34 -3.35 -32.44
CA GLU A 510 -9.57 -2.29 -31.46
C GLU A 510 -10.73 -2.64 -30.52
N GLY A 511 -10.62 -2.26 -29.25
CA GLY A 511 -11.63 -2.57 -28.24
C GLY A 511 -11.66 -4.02 -27.79
N VAL A 512 -10.67 -4.86 -28.13
CA VAL A 512 -10.56 -6.24 -27.64
C VAL A 512 -9.34 -6.40 -26.76
N GLN A 513 -9.54 -6.82 -25.51
CA GLN A 513 -8.50 -7.17 -24.56
C GLN A 513 -8.41 -8.68 -24.39
N LEU A 514 -7.19 -9.21 -24.45
CA LEU A 514 -6.89 -10.64 -24.37
C LEU A 514 -6.12 -11.02 -23.10
N ARG A 515 -5.53 -10.04 -22.42
CA ARG A 515 -4.66 -10.28 -21.25
C ARG A 515 -4.96 -9.29 -20.13
N GLY A 516 -4.71 -9.74 -18.89
CA GLY A 516 -4.58 -8.86 -17.73
C GLY A 516 -3.12 -8.50 -17.47
N LYS A 517 -2.89 -7.46 -16.67
CA LYS A 517 -1.55 -6.90 -16.34
C LYS A 517 -1.31 -6.87 -14.83
N ALA A 518 -0.06 -6.68 -14.42
CA ALA A 518 0.28 -6.16 -13.10
C ALA A 518 1.60 -5.40 -13.17
N TYR A 519 1.78 -4.47 -12.24
CA TYR A 519 2.94 -3.62 -12.08
C TYR A 519 3.86 -4.13 -10.97
N PRO A 520 5.14 -3.72 -10.92
CA PRO A 520 6.06 -4.22 -9.89
C PRO A 520 5.58 -3.89 -8.45
N SER A 521 5.23 -4.90 -7.66
CA SER A 521 4.77 -4.76 -6.26
C SER A 521 5.94 -4.73 -5.25
N ILE A 522 6.88 -3.81 -5.43
CA ILE A 522 8.19 -3.85 -4.77
C ILE A 522 8.10 -3.74 -3.24
N ARG A 523 7.26 -2.84 -2.72
CA ARG A 523 7.19 -2.57 -1.27
C ARG A 523 6.64 -3.77 -0.50
N GLN A 524 5.57 -4.39 -0.99
CA GLN A 524 4.98 -5.54 -0.32
C GLN A 524 5.91 -6.77 -0.39
N LEU A 525 6.61 -6.96 -1.53
CA LEU A 525 7.62 -8.03 -1.67
C LEU A 525 8.82 -7.84 -0.72
N ARG A 526 9.24 -6.59 -0.45
CA ARG A 526 10.28 -6.30 0.55
C ARG A 526 9.84 -6.67 1.97
N VAL A 527 8.57 -6.40 2.33
CA VAL A 527 8.02 -6.83 3.62
C VAL A 527 8.00 -8.36 3.72
N ALA A 528 7.54 -9.06 2.68
CA ALA A 528 7.54 -10.53 2.65
C ALA A 528 8.95 -11.10 2.79
N LYS A 529 9.96 -10.57 2.07
CA LYS A 529 11.36 -10.97 2.21
C LYS A 529 11.85 -10.82 3.65
N ALA A 530 11.57 -9.68 4.27
CA ALA A 530 12.02 -9.36 5.63
C ALA A 530 11.37 -10.24 6.71
N LEU A 531 10.23 -10.86 6.42
CA LEU A 531 9.57 -11.82 7.32
C LEU A 531 10.13 -13.26 7.19
N GLY A 532 11.04 -13.52 6.26
CA GLY A 532 11.69 -14.81 6.07
C GLY A 532 10.70 -15.95 5.82
N ASP A 533 10.80 -17.03 6.58
CA ASP A 533 9.93 -18.21 6.45
C ASP A 533 8.44 -17.94 6.76
N ARG A 534 8.12 -16.78 7.33
CA ARG A 534 6.73 -16.33 7.55
C ARG A 534 6.17 -15.53 6.37
N GLY A 535 7.02 -15.10 5.43
CA GLY A 535 6.65 -14.40 4.21
C GLY A 535 6.51 -15.33 3.00
N LEU A 536 5.33 -15.39 2.39
CA LEU A 536 5.09 -16.06 1.11
C LEU A 536 4.91 -15.03 0.01
N VAL A 537 5.40 -15.35 -1.19
CA VAL A 537 5.17 -14.53 -2.39
C VAL A 537 4.71 -15.40 -3.54
N SER A 538 3.84 -14.83 -4.37
CA SER A 538 3.33 -15.42 -5.60
C SER A 538 3.07 -14.34 -6.62
N SER A 539 3.13 -14.71 -7.89
CA SER A 539 2.66 -13.86 -8.98
C SER A 539 1.15 -13.75 -8.95
N ILE A 540 0.66 -12.53 -9.16
CA ILE A 540 -0.75 -12.25 -9.46
C ILE A 540 -1.10 -12.51 -10.94
N CYS A 541 -0.12 -12.81 -11.79
CA CYS A 541 -0.32 -13.19 -13.18
C CYS A 541 -0.19 -14.71 -13.29
N PRO A 542 -1.27 -15.48 -13.08
CA PRO A 542 -1.17 -16.93 -13.10
C PRO A 542 -0.83 -17.41 -14.50
N ARG A 543 0.02 -18.44 -14.58
CA ARG A 543 0.35 -19.10 -15.85
C ARG A 543 -0.86 -19.79 -16.48
N ASP A 544 -1.69 -20.37 -15.61
CA ASP A 544 -2.96 -21.00 -15.97
C ASP A 544 -4.06 -20.42 -15.07
N VAL A 545 -4.90 -19.56 -15.67
CA VAL A 545 -6.04 -18.93 -14.99
C VAL A 545 -7.06 -19.92 -14.44
N THR A 546 -7.14 -21.14 -14.97
CA THR A 546 -8.06 -22.16 -14.44
C THR A 546 -7.59 -22.70 -13.10
N SER A 547 -6.27 -22.80 -12.92
CA SER A 547 -5.65 -23.11 -11.63
C SER A 547 -5.56 -21.90 -10.71
N GLY A 548 -5.58 -20.69 -11.27
CA GLY A 548 -5.58 -19.43 -10.54
C GLY A 548 -4.43 -19.32 -9.56
N TYR A 549 -4.75 -19.04 -8.30
CA TYR A 549 -3.80 -18.98 -7.18
C TYR A 549 -3.80 -20.26 -6.34
N ALA A 550 -4.31 -21.39 -6.85
CA ALA A 550 -4.40 -22.64 -6.09
C ALA A 550 -3.04 -23.11 -5.56
N GLY A 551 -1.96 -22.95 -6.35
CA GLY A 551 -0.60 -23.26 -5.90
C GLY A 551 -0.17 -22.44 -4.69
N THR A 552 -0.46 -21.14 -4.70
CA THR A 552 -0.20 -20.23 -3.58
C THR A 552 -1.00 -20.64 -2.34
N MET A 553 -2.29 -20.93 -2.50
CA MET A 553 -3.16 -21.37 -1.40
C MET A 553 -2.69 -22.71 -0.81
N ALA A 554 -2.17 -23.62 -1.65
CA ALA A 554 -1.58 -24.88 -1.19
C ALA A 554 -0.28 -24.65 -0.41
N ALA A 555 0.66 -23.85 -0.96
CA ALA A 555 1.92 -23.52 -0.29
C ALA A 555 1.70 -22.82 1.06
N LEU A 556 0.73 -21.91 1.13
CA LEU A 556 0.31 -21.27 2.37
C LEU A 556 -0.24 -22.30 3.35
N GLY A 557 -1.09 -23.20 2.87
CA GLY A 557 -1.58 -24.35 3.63
C GLY A 557 -0.47 -25.22 4.23
N ASP A 558 0.61 -25.45 3.49
CA ASP A 558 1.74 -26.25 3.95
C ASP A 558 2.61 -25.50 4.97
N ARG A 559 2.67 -24.17 4.93
CA ARG A 559 3.28 -23.36 5.99
C ARG A 559 2.42 -23.26 7.25
N ILE A 560 1.10 -23.31 7.09
CA ILE A 560 0.15 -23.30 8.19
C ILE A 560 0.19 -24.63 8.96
N ALA A 561 0.17 -25.76 8.25
CA ALA A 561 0.04 -27.10 8.85
C ALA A 561 0.95 -27.38 10.07
N PRO A 562 2.29 -27.14 10.05
CA PRO A 562 3.16 -27.42 11.20
C PRO A 562 2.92 -26.49 12.40
N ARG A 563 2.13 -25.43 12.25
CA ARG A 563 1.77 -24.46 13.30
C ARG A 563 0.39 -24.74 13.90
N LEU A 564 -0.29 -25.79 13.45
CA LEU A 564 -1.62 -26.13 13.92
C LEU A 564 -1.61 -27.30 14.91
N VAL A 565 -2.39 -27.15 15.98
CA VAL A 565 -2.81 -28.25 16.84
C VAL A 565 -4.21 -28.65 16.41
N MET A 566 -4.32 -29.77 15.70
CA MET A 566 -5.60 -30.28 15.21
C MET A 566 -6.46 -30.75 16.39
N ARG A 567 -7.76 -30.47 16.34
CA ARG A 567 -8.72 -31.13 17.25
C ARG A 567 -8.70 -32.64 16.96
N LYS A 568 -8.55 -33.44 18.02
CA LYS A 568 -8.66 -34.89 17.96
C LYS A 568 -10.10 -35.33 17.73
#